data_AF-A0A0K0CX23-F1
#
_entry.id   AF-A0A0K0CX23-F1
#
_cell.length_a   1.000
_cell.length_b   1.000
_cell.length_c   1.000
_cell.angle_alpha   90.00
_cell.angle_beta   90.00
_cell.angle_gamma   90.00
#
_symmetry.space_group_name_H-M   'P 1'
#
loop_
_entity.id
_entity.type
_entity.pdbx_description
1 polymer ?
#
loop_
_entity_poly.entity_id
_entity_poly.type
_entity_poly.pdbx_seq_one_letter_code
_entity_poly.pdbx_strand_id
1 'polypeptide(L)'
;LSWAAIPERSAPTKPMKKEIPPHAKALSGSALVEYVRKNQPLFEIDHEAAVHELRTKVMKPKFIDQKKNPLVEYEDDVLEIPERQVSIEAIFSLWKNFDARTQWPHCPSLSYIRDQSDCGDNILFYS
;
A
#
# COMPACT_ATOMS: atom_id res chain seq x y z
N LEU A 1 -15.59 -11.46 41.88
CA LEU A 1 -14.58 -11.79 40.87
C LEU A 1 -13.74 -10.54 40.63
N SER A 2 -12.53 -10.53 41.17
CA SER A 2 -11.58 -9.43 41.07
C SER A 2 -11.00 -9.35 39.66
N TRP A 3 -11.01 -8.16 39.08
CA TRP A 3 -10.42 -7.85 37.79
C TRP A 3 -8.92 -7.59 38.01
N ALA A 4 -8.07 -8.51 37.58
CA ALA A 4 -6.63 -8.30 37.53
C ALA A 4 -6.31 -7.34 36.38
N ALA A 5 -5.52 -6.29 36.67
CA ALA A 5 -5.06 -5.33 35.68
C ALA A 5 -4.23 -6.02 34.59
N ILE A 6 -4.61 -5.79 33.32
CA ILE A 6 -3.84 -6.22 32.15
C ILE A 6 -2.61 -5.30 32.06
N PRO A 7 -1.37 -5.82 31.98
CA PRO A 7 -0.18 -4.99 31.85
C PRO A 7 -0.22 -4.20 30.53
N GLU A 8 0.07 -2.90 30.62
CA GLU A 8 0.14 -1.98 29.49
C GLU A 8 1.08 -2.53 28.40
N ARG A 9 0.52 -2.77 27.21
CA ARG A 9 1.30 -3.12 26.03
C ARG A 9 1.95 -1.83 25.52
N SER A 10 3.27 -1.73 25.61
CA SER A 10 4.02 -0.60 25.07
C SER A 10 3.70 -0.40 23.59
N ALA A 11 3.42 0.84 23.21
CA ALA A 11 3.12 1.22 21.83
C ALA A 11 4.28 0.82 20.90
N PRO A 12 4.00 0.39 19.65
CA PRO A 12 5.05 0.17 18.66
C PRO A 12 5.82 1.49 18.46
N THR A 13 7.12 1.44 18.72
CA THR A 13 8.02 2.59 18.58
C THR A 13 7.97 3.10 17.14
N LYS A 14 7.55 4.36 16.98
CA LYS A 14 7.55 5.07 15.69
C LYS A 14 8.92 4.88 15.01
N PRO A 15 9.00 4.35 13.77
CA PRO A 15 10.28 4.22 13.10
C PRO A 15 10.90 5.61 12.98
N MET A 16 12.08 5.79 13.60
CA MET A 16 12.83 7.03 13.51
C MET A 16 13.13 7.29 12.04
N LYS A 17 12.71 8.45 11.53
CA LYS A 17 13.06 8.90 10.18
C LYS A 17 14.57 9.12 10.15
N LYS A 18 15.34 8.12 9.72
CA LYS A 18 16.76 8.29 9.45
C LYS A 18 16.89 9.15 8.19
N GLU A 19 17.60 10.27 8.28
CA GLU A 19 17.88 11.09 7.12
C GLU A 19 18.75 10.33 6.12
N ILE A 20 18.42 10.43 4.84
CA ILE A 20 19.18 9.78 3.77
C ILE A 20 20.48 10.58 3.58
N PRO A 21 21.67 9.95 3.72
CA PRO A 21 22.92 10.68 3.63
C PRO A 21 23.17 11.20 2.21
N PRO A 22 23.86 12.34 2.03
CA PRO A 22 24.03 12.99 0.72
C PRO A 22 24.60 12.07 -0.35
N HIS A 23 25.58 11.23 -0.01
CA HIS A 23 26.18 10.27 -0.95
C HIS A 23 25.18 9.25 -1.47
N ALA A 24 24.24 8.79 -0.62
CA ALA A 24 23.23 7.81 -1.01
C ALA A 24 22.21 8.39 -2.00
N LYS A 25 21.96 9.71 -1.96
CA LYS A 25 21.06 10.38 -2.91
C LYS A 25 21.59 10.37 -4.34
N ALA A 26 22.91 10.22 -4.52
CA ALA A 26 23.56 10.20 -5.84
C ALA A 26 23.72 8.78 -6.41
N LEU A 27 23.41 7.73 -5.64
CA LEU A 27 23.58 6.34 -6.09
C LEU A 27 22.51 5.96 -7.12
N SER A 28 22.90 5.13 -8.10
CA SER A 28 22.00 4.54 -9.09
C SER A 28 22.46 3.13 -9.47
N GLY A 29 21.62 2.38 -10.20
CA GLY A 29 21.92 1.03 -10.67
C GLY A 29 22.31 0.06 -9.54
N SER A 30 23.30 -0.79 -9.80
CA SER A 30 23.80 -1.79 -8.86
C SER A 30 24.30 -1.20 -7.54
N ALA A 31 24.95 -0.03 -7.57
CA ALA A 31 25.44 0.64 -6.36
C ALA A 31 24.29 1.08 -5.43
N LEU A 32 23.15 1.50 -6.00
CA LEU A 32 21.95 1.79 -5.23
C LEU A 32 21.35 0.50 -4.64
N VAL A 33 21.26 -0.57 -5.43
CA VAL A 33 20.73 -1.87 -4.97
C VAL A 33 21.53 -2.40 -3.79
N GLU A 34 22.86 -2.38 -3.88
CA GLU A 34 23.74 -2.83 -2.80
C GLU A 34 23.59 -1.96 -1.54
N TYR A 35 23.53 -0.64 -1.71
CA TYR A 35 23.32 0.27 -0.59
C TYR A 35 22.00 0.00 0.13
N VAL A 36 20.88 -0.14 -0.59
CA VAL A 36 19.57 -0.37 0.06
C VAL A 36 19.55 -1.75 0.72
N ARG A 37 20.07 -2.80 0.07
CA ARG A 37 20.16 -4.16 0.66
C ARG A 37 20.94 -4.15 1.98
N LYS A 38 22.03 -3.39 2.05
CA LYS A 38 22.86 -3.28 3.27
C LYS A 38 22.18 -2.48 4.38
N ASN A 39 21.38 -1.47 4.04
CA ASN A 39 20.85 -0.50 5.00
C ASN A 39 19.36 -0.68 5.35
N GLN A 40 18.67 -1.64 4.72
CA GLN A 40 17.23 -1.85 4.90
C GLN A 40 16.91 -3.32 5.22
N PRO A 41 16.68 -3.67 6.50
CA PRO A 41 16.39 -5.05 6.90
C PRO A 41 14.91 -5.45 6.74
N LEU A 42 14.01 -4.53 6.37
CA LEU A 42 12.56 -4.79 6.34
C LEU A 42 12.08 -5.45 5.04
N PHE A 43 12.88 -5.45 3.98
CA PHE A 43 12.56 -6.07 2.71
C PHE A 43 13.82 -6.48 1.95
N GLU A 44 13.68 -7.43 1.04
CA GLU A 44 14.76 -7.95 0.21
C GLU A 44 14.74 -7.31 -1.18
N ILE A 45 15.89 -7.31 -1.87
CA ILE A 45 16.06 -6.68 -3.19
C ILE A 45 16.81 -7.62 -4.13
N ASP A 46 16.17 -7.89 -5.27
CA ASP A 46 16.71 -8.72 -6.36
C ASP A 46 17.13 -7.87 -7.59
N HIS A 47 18.03 -8.41 -8.41
CA HIS A 47 18.65 -7.71 -9.55
C HIS A 47 17.88 -7.82 -10.88
N GLU A 48 17.70 -6.66 -11.51
CA GLU A 48 17.74 -6.26 -12.93
C GLU A 48 17.11 -7.06 -14.09
N ALA A 49 16.88 -8.38 -14.05
CA ALA A 49 16.36 -9.07 -15.25
C ALA A 49 14.95 -8.60 -15.65
N ALA A 50 14.13 -8.20 -14.68
CA ALA A 50 12.75 -7.79 -14.91
C ALA A 50 12.55 -6.27 -14.95
N VAL A 51 13.56 -5.44 -14.64
CA VAL A 51 13.31 -4.00 -14.40
C VAL A 51 12.82 -3.28 -15.65
N HIS A 52 13.34 -3.60 -16.84
CA HIS A 52 12.90 -2.96 -18.08
C HIS A 52 11.45 -3.37 -18.44
N GLU A 53 11.13 -4.66 -18.36
CA GLU A 53 9.78 -5.18 -18.62
C GLU A 53 8.76 -4.74 -17.56
N LEU A 54 9.17 -4.62 -16.29
CA LEU A 54 8.33 -4.12 -15.22
C LEU A 54 8.09 -2.61 -15.38
N ARG A 55 9.08 -1.84 -15.84
CA ARG A 55 8.91 -0.40 -16.08
C ARG A 55 7.85 -0.10 -17.13
N THR A 56 7.71 -0.92 -18.16
CA THR A 56 6.65 -0.77 -19.17
C THR A 56 5.28 -1.19 -18.64
N LYS A 57 5.23 -2.00 -17.58
CA LYS A 57 3.98 -2.49 -16.97
C LYS A 57 3.54 -1.67 -15.75
N VAL A 58 4.41 -0.83 -15.17
CA VAL A 58 4.07 -0.01 -14.00
C VAL A 58 3.34 1.27 -14.45
N MET A 59 2.38 1.71 -13.63
CA MET A 59 1.62 2.95 -13.88
C MET A 59 2.57 4.14 -14.07
N LYS A 60 2.36 4.92 -15.14
CA LYS A 60 3.23 6.04 -15.48
C LYS A 60 3.22 7.10 -14.36
N PRO A 61 4.36 7.75 -14.04
CA PRO A 61 4.44 8.74 -12.95
C PRO A 61 3.42 9.89 -13.05
N LYS A 62 2.99 10.25 -14.26
CA LYS A 62 1.95 11.26 -14.53
C LYS A 62 0.59 10.97 -13.86
N PHE A 63 0.39 9.77 -13.32
CA PHE A 63 -0.83 9.36 -12.62
C PHE A 63 -0.68 9.27 -11.09
N ILE A 64 0.55 9.27 -10.55
CA ILE A 64 0.80 9.12 -9.10
C ILE A 64 0.18 10.30 -8.31
N ASP A 65 0.21 11.50 -8.88
CA ASP A 65 -0.28 12.73 -8.25
C ASP A 65 -1.63 13.21 -8.83
N GLN A 66 -2.34 12.35 -9.56
CA GLN A 66 -3.70 12.70 -10.00
C GLN A 66 -4.65 12.62 -8.79
N LYS A 67 -4.66 13.69 -7.99
CA LYS A 67 -5.81 14.12 -7.20
C LYS A 67 -6.95 14.51 -8.13
N LYS A 68 -7.41 13.59 -8.97
CA LYS A 68 -8.76 13.68 -9.47
C LYS A 68 -9.59 13.10 -8.33
N ASN A 69 -10.10 13.97 -7.46
CA ASN A 69 -11.45 13.69 -6.97
C ASN A 69 -12.22 13.36 -8.24
N PRO A 70 -12.77 12.14 -8.40
CA PRO A 70 -13.53 11.83 -9.58
C PRO A 70 -14.52 12.98 -9.74
N LEU A 71 -14.43 13.69 -10.87
CA LEU A 71 -15.43 14.69 -11.23
C LEU A 71 -16.66 13.85 -11.50
N VAL A 72 -17.44 13.68 -10.46
CA VAL A 72 -18.68 12.95 -10.54
C VAL A 72 -19.68 13.93 -11.13
N GLU A 73 -19.74 13.99 -12.46
CA GLU A 73 -20.81 14.68 -13.17
C GLU A 73 -22.06 13.80 -13.05
N TYR A 74 -22.71 13.85 -11.88
CA TYR A 74 -24.12 13.51 -11.80
C TYR A 74 -24.88 14.82 -12.02
N GLU A 75 -25.59 14.90 -13.15
CA GLU A 75 -26.75 15.78 -13.23
C GLU A 75 -27.77 15.19 -12.24
N ASP A 76 -28.09 15.99 -11.23
CA ASP A 76 -28.94 15.67 -10.07
C ASP A 76 -28.35 14.79 -8.97
N ASP A 77 -28.46 15.35 -7.76
CA ASP A 77 -28.15 14.83 -6.43
C ASP A 77 -26.67 14.74 -6.04
N VAL A 78 -26.29 15.69 -5.18
CA VAL A 78 -25.11 15.63 -4.31
C VAL A 78 -25.15 14.29 -3.56
N LEU A 79 -24.48 13.27 -4.10
CA LEU A 79 -24.12 12.08 -3.35
C LEU A 79 -23.02 12.51 -2.38
N GLU A 80 -23.44 13.12 -1.27
CA GLU A 80 -22.63 13.25 -0.08
C GLU A 80 -22.17 11.83 0.26
N ILE A 81 -20.87 11.56 0.04
CA ILE A 81 -20.29 10.27 0.41
C ILE A 81 -20.54 10.13 1.90
N PRO A 82 -21.42 9.20 2.34
CA PRO A 82 -21.79 9.13 3.73
C PRO A 82 -20.53 8.83 4.53
N GLU A 83 -20.33 9.58 5.62
CA GLU A 83 -19.24 9.29 6.54
C GLU A 83 -19.33 7.83 6.96
N ARG A 84 -18.22 7.09 6.78
CA ARG A 84 -18.15 5.68 7.13
C ARG A 84 -18.43 5.53 8.63
N GLN A 85 -19.63 5.10 8.98
CA GLN A 85 -20.01 4.79 10.35
C GLN A 85 -19.27 3.51 10.76
N VAL A 86 -18.19 3.65 11.54
CA VAL A 86 -17.45 2.52 12.09
C VAL A 86 -17.82 2.40 13.56
N SER A 87 -18.37 1.25 13.96
CA SER A 87 -18.60 0.98 15.39
C SER A 87 -17.26 0.78 16.09
N ILE A 88 -17.07 1.41 17.25
CA ILE A 88 -15.85 1.28 18.06
C ILE A 88 -15.59 -0.19 18.43
N GLU A 89 -16.65 -1.00 18.56
CA GLU A 89 -16.57 -2.45 18.80
C GLU A 89 -15.92 -3.22 17.62
N ALA A 90 -16.18 -2.81 16.38
CA ALA A 90 -15.50 -3.38 15.21
C ALA A 90 -14.01 -3.01 15.16
N ILE A 91 -13.63 -1.86 15.73
CA ILE A 91 -12.23 -1.44 15.86
C ILE A 91 -11.52 -2.24 16.96
N PHE A 92 -12.21 -2.59 18.05
CA PHE A 92 -11.58 -3.27 19.18
C PHE A 92 -11.19 -4.73 18.90
N SER A 93 -11.87 -5.40 17.95
CA SER A 93 -11.54 -6.76 17.51
C SER A 93 -10.40 -6.82 16.47
N LEU A 94 -9.59 -5.76 16.34
CA LEU A 94 -8.44 -5.71 15.42
C LEU A 94 -7.52 -6.92 15.64
N TRP A 95 -7.70 -7.93 14.78
CA TRP A 95 -6.79 -9.06 14.71
C TRP A 95 -5.39 -8.51 14.44
N LYS A 96 -4.41 -9.02 15.19
CA LYS A 96 -3.01 -8.64 15.00
C LYS A 96 -2.54 -8.82 13.55
N ASN A 97 -3.18 -9.75 12.83
CA ASN A 97 -3.02 -9.99 11.41
C ASN A 97 -4.40 -10.17 10.77
N PHE A 98 -4.64 -9.58 9.61
CA PHE A 98 -5.86 -9.76 8.82
C PHE A 98 -5.49 -10.00 7.36
N ASP A 99 -6.07 -11.03 6.75
CA ASP A 99 -5.96 -11.31 5.32
C ASP A 99 -7.37 -11.62 4.77
N ALA A 100 -7.83 -10.81 3.82
CA ALA A 100 -9.16 -10.94 3.22
C ALA A 100 -9.34 -12.29 2.51
N ARG A 101 -8.25 -12.85 1.95
CA ARG A 101 -8.30 -14.15 1.24
C ARG A 101 -8.60 -15.30 2.20
N THR A 102 -8.17 -15.17 3.46
CA THR A 102 -8.47 -16.14 4.52
C THR A 102 -9.91 -16.00 5.02
N GLN A 103 -10.43 -14.78 5.08
CA GLN A 103 -11.79 -14.52 5.57
C GLN A 103 -12.87 -14.92 4.54
N TRP A 104 -12.60 -14.75 3.25
CA TRP A 104 -13.52 -15.09 2.16
C TRP A 104 -12.85 -16.01 1.13
N PRO A 105 -12.53 -17.26 1.50
CA PRO A 105 -11.76 -18.17 0.65
C PRO A 105 -12.54 -18.63 -0.60
N HIS A 106 -13.87 -18.52 -0.59
CA HIS A 106 -14.73 -18.86 -1.72
C HIS A 106 -14.84 -17.74 -2.76
N CYS A 107 -14.20 -16.58 -2.53
CA CYS A 107 -14.17 -15.46 -3.47
C CYS A 107 -12.84 -15.49 -4.26
N PRO A 108 -12.78 -16.14 -5.45
CA PRO A 108 -11.55 -16.28 -6.21
C PRO A 108 -10.96 -14.94 -6.67
N SER A 109 -11.81 -13.92 -6.83
CA SER A 109 -11.41 -12.56 -7.19
C SER A 109 -10.42 -11.92 -6.20
N LEU A 110 -10.43 -12.31 -4.93
CA LEU A 110 -9.52 -11.77 -3.91
C LEU A 110 -8.09 -12.30 -4.03
N SER A 111 -7.91 -13.47 -4.64
CA SER A 111 -6.59 -14.09 -4.85
C SER A 111 -6.05 -13.83 -6.26
N TYR A 112 -6.87 -13.29 -7.16
CA TYR A 112 -6.52 -13.06 -8.55
C TYR A 112 -5.71 -11.77 -8.70
N ILE A 113 -4.45 -11.90 -9.12
CA ILE A 113 -3.57 -10.77 -9.45
C ILE A 113 -3.83 -10.38 -10.91
N ARG A 114 -4.31 -9.15 -11.15
CA ARG A 114 -4.59 -8.64 -12.49
C ARG A 114 -3.30 -8.15 -13.17
N ASP A 115 -3.17 -8.38 -14.48
CA ASP A 115 -2.12 -7.79 -15.30
C ASP A 115 -2.63 -6.46 -15.90
N GLN A 116 -1.96 -5.36 -15.58
CA GLN A 116 -2.31 -4.04 -16.09
C GLN A 116 -1.79 -3.76 -17.52
N SER A 117 -0.97 -4.65 -18.11
CA SER A 117 -0.36 -4.49 -19.45
C SER A 117 0.31 -3.11 -19.65
N ASP A 118 0.62 -2.70 -20.88
CA ASP A 118 0.97 -1.31 -21.22
C ASP A 118 -0.31 -0.48 -21.51
N CYS A 119 -1.39 -0.77 -20.80
CA CYS A 119 -2.66 -0.09 -20.92
C CYS A 119 -2.80 0.87 -19.73
N GLY A 120 -2.80 2.18 -19.98
CA GLY A 120 -2.83 3.13 -18.86
C GLY A 120 -2.73 4.58 -19.26
N ASP A 121 -3.36 5.01 -20.36
CA ASP A 121 -3.58 6.44 -20.57
C ASP A 121 -4.71 7.01 -19.69
N ASN A 122 -5.46 6.14 -18.99
CA ASN A 122 -6.47 6.48 -17.99
C ASN A 122 -6.40 5.52 -16.77
N ILE A 123 -6.79 6.00 -15.57
CA ILE A 123 -6.68 5.33 -14.25
C ILE A 123 -7.67 4.17 -14.02
N LEU A 124 -8.51 3.82 -15.00
CA LEU A 124 -9.69 3.00 -14.73
C LEU A 124 -9.43 1.50 -14.94
N PHE A 125 -9.27 0.78 -13.84
CA PHE A 125 -9.50 -0.67 -13.77
C PHE A 125 -10.98 -0.91 -13.47
N TYR A 126 -11.83 -1.00 -14.49
CA TYR A 126 -13.22 -1.41 -14.26
C TYR A 126 -13.27 -2.92 -13.93
N SER A 127 -14.12 -3.27 -12.97
CA SER A 127 -14.45 -4.64 -12.55
C SER A 127 -15.52 -5.24 -13.44
#